data_AF-A0A9D5JU26-F1
#
_entry.id   AF-A0A9D5JU26-F1
#
_cell.length_a   1.000
_cell.length_b   1.000
_cell.length_c   1.000
_cell.angle_alpha   90.00
_cell.angle_beta   90.00
_cell.angle_gamma   90.00
#
_symmetry.space_group_name_H-M   'P 1'
#
loop_
_entity.id
_entity.type
_entity.pdbx_description
1 polymer ?
#
loop_
_entity_poly.entity_id
_entity_poly.type
_entity_poly.pdbx_seq_one_letter_code
_entity_poly.pdbx_strand_id
1 'polypeptide(L)' 'MSEDVIKELENRMQEIEAMKAELWDKGEYDPMMEGEYWDCQIVLKQMKEGEDADVSDLQQKKQEGMIAAQKQIHDLAKEE' A
#
# COMPACT_ATOMS: atom_id res chain seq x y z
N MET A 1 -12.60 -3.03 20.72
CA MET A 1 -13.21 -2.18 19.66
C MET A 1 -12.14 -1.57 18.78
N SER A 2 -11.33 -0.58 19.19
CA SER A 2 -10.27 -0.07 18.28
C SER A 2 -9.06 -1.01 18.15
N GLU A 3 -8.68 -1.74 19.21
CA GLU A 3 -7.52 -2.67 19.16
C GLU A 3 -7.74 -3.87 18.22
N ASP A 4 -8.94 -4.44 18.20
CA ASP A 4 -9.27 -5.56 17.30
C ASP A 4 -9.22 -5.13 15.83
N VAL A 5 -9.74 -3.92 15.53
CA VAL A 5 -9.73 -3.34 14.18
C VAL A 5 -8.30 -2.97 13.76
N ILE A 6 -7.48 -2.42 14.67
CA ILE A 6 -6.06 -2.16 14.40
C ILE A 6 -5.34 -3.46 14.04
N LYS A 7 -5.60 -4.54 14.78
CA LYS A 7 -4.97 -5.85 14.52
C LYS A 7 -5.43 -6.44 13.18
N GLU A 8 -6.70 -6.30 12.83
CA GLU A 8 -7.23 -6.72 11.53
C GLU A 8 -6.58 -5.94 10.38
N LEU A 9 -6.42 -4.62 10.53
CA LEU A 9 -5.69 -3.77 9.59
C LEU A 9 -4.22 -4.17 9.45
N GLU A 10 -3.53 -4.43 10.56
CA GLU A 10 -2.13 -4.88 10.55
C GLU A 10 -1.97 -6.24 9.86
N ASN A 11 -2.89 -7.18 10.11
CA ASN A 11 -2.91 -8.46 9.40
C ASN A 11 -3.17 -8.27 7.90
N ARG A 12 -4.14 -7.43 7.54
CA ARG A 12 -4.47 -7.14 6.14
C ARG A 12 -3.27 -6.54 5.41
N MET A 13 -2.53 -5.65 6.06
CA MET A 13 -1.30 -5.08 5.49
C MET A 13 -0.22 -6.14 5.26
N GLN A 14 -0.04 -7.09 6.18
CA GLN A 14 0.90 -8.20 6.01
C GLN A 14 0.51 -9.11 4.84
N GLU A 15 -0.79 -9.38 4.67
CA GLU A 15 -1.30 -10.11 3.51
C GLU A 15 -1.00 -9.37 2.20
N ILE A 16 -1.23 -8.06 2.18
CA ILE A 16 -0.93 -7.22 1.01
C ILE A 16 0.58 -7.25 0.70
N GLU A 17 1.45 -7.11 1.69
CA GLU A 17 2.90 -7.20 1.49
C GLU A 17 3.33 -8.55 0.92
N ALA A 18 2.75 -9.65 1.43
CA ALA A 18 3.03 -10.99 0.93
C ALA A 18 2.59 -11.15 -0.53
N MET A 19 1.37 -10.71 -0.87
CA MET A 19 0.87 -10.75 -2.25
C MET A 19 1.70 -9.88 -3.19
N LYS A 20 2.12 -8.69 -2.77
CA LYS A 20 3.00 -7.82 -3.56
C LYS A 20 4.35 -8.48 -3.83
N ALA A 21 4.93 -9.17 -2.85
CA ALA A 21 6.16 -9.92 -3.03
C ALA A 21 5.98 -11.09 -4.03
N GLU A 22 4.87 -11.82 -3.94
CA GLU A 22 4.58 -12.89 -4.90
C GLU A 22 4.38 -12.38 -6.34
N LEU A 23 3.70 -11.24 -6.51
CA LEU A 23 3.55 -10.60 -7.81
C LEU A 23 4.92 -10.15 -8.34
N TRP A 24 5.73 -9.54 -7.48
CA TRP A 24 7.09 -9.11 -7.83
C TRP A 24 7.95 -10.25 -8.35
N ASP A 25 7.93 -11.41 -7.68
CA ASP A 25 8.70 -12.59 -8.11
C ASP A 25 8.25 -13.15 -9.47
N LYS A 26 7.00 -12.88 -9.88
CA LYS A 26 6.45 -13.23 -11.18
C LYS A 26 6.69 -12.16 -12.25
N GLY A 27 7.28 -11.02 -11.88
CA GLY A 27 7.35 -9.84 -12.74
C GLY A 27 5.98 -9.18 -12.97
N GLU A 28 4.99 -9.52 -12.16
CA GLU A 28 3.65 -8.92 -12.18
C GLU A 28 3.60 -7.76 -11.18
N TYR A 29 2.72 -6.79 -11.44
CA TYR A 29 2.54 -5.66 -10.54
C TYR A 29 1.09 -5.21 -10.53
N ASP A 30 0.53 -4.99 -9.34
CA ASP A 30 -0.82 -4.45 -9.15
C ASP A 30 -0.78 -3.08 -8.45
N PRO A 31 -1.01 -1.96 -9.17
CA PRO A 31 -1.10 -0.63 -8.59
C PRO A 31 -2.24 -0.49 -7.59
N MET A 32 -3.36 -1.21 -7.77
CA MET A 32 -4.47 -1.12 -6.84
C MET A 32 -4.06 -1.66 -5.45
N MET A 33 -3.25 -2.71 -5.43
CA MET A 33 -2.71 -3.30 -4.21
C MET A 33 -1.68 -2.39 -3.51
N GLU A 34 -0.84 -1.67 -4.28
CA GLU A 34 0.02 -0.62 -3.72
C GLU A 34 -0.82 0.49 -3.06
N GLY A 35 -1.91 0.91 -3.72
CA GLY A 35 -2.83 1.89 -3.17
C GLY A 35 -3.49 1.45 -1.87
N GLU A 36 -4.00 0.21 -1.82
CA GLU A 36 -4.64 -0.37 -0.63
C GLU A 36 -3.67 -0.42 0.56
N TYR A 37 -2.41 -0.82 0.34
CA TYR A 37 -1.38 -0.85 1.38
C TYR A 37 -1.21 0.52 2.06
N TRP A 38 -1.09 1.58 1.26
CA TRP A 38 -0.93 2.93 1.79
C TRP A 38 -2.20 3.48 2.44
N ASP A 39 -3.37 3.12 1.93
CA ASP A 39 -4.63 3.47 2.58
C ASP A 39 -4.75 2.83 3.97
N CYS A 40 -4.36 1.56 4.11
CA CYS A 40 -4.30 0.91 5.42
C CYS A 40 -3.31 1.61 6.38
N GLN A 41 -2.13 2.02 5.90
CA GLN A 41 -1.16 2.78 6.69
C GLN A 41 -1.72 4.13 7.17
N ILE A 42 -2.45 4.84 6.32
CA ILE A 42 -3.10 6.12 6.65
C ILE A 42 -4.16 5.92 7.73
N VAL A 43 -5.07 4.95 7.53
CA VAL A 43 -6.13 4.63 8.50
C VAL A 43 -5.51 4.20 9.83
N LEU A 44 -4.48 3.35 9.79
CA LEU A 44 -3.77 2.91 11.00
C LEU A 44 -3.17 4.09 11.77
N LYS A 45 -2.56 5.04 11.08
CA LYS A 45 -2.01 6.26 11.70
C LYS A 45 -3.11 7.09 12.34
N GLN A 46 -4.20 7.34 11.64
CA GLN A 46 -5.36 8.08 12.17
C GLN A 46 -6.01 7.38 13.36
N MET A 47 -6.06 6.04 13.35
CA MET A 47 -6.57 5.27 14.48
C MET A 47 -5.66 5.33 15.72
N LYS A 48 -4.33 5.46 15.53
CA LYS A 48 -3.35 5.51 16.62
C LYS A 48 -3.15 6.93 17.17
N GLU A 49 -3.19 7.94 16.32
CA GLU A 49 -2.85 9.33 16.65
C GLU A 49 -4.08 10.26 16.69
N GLY A 50 -5.24 9.82 16.21
CA GLY A 50 -6.48 10.61 16.11
C GLY A 50 -6.79 11.08 14.68
N GLU A 51 -8.00 11.59 14.47
CA GLU A 51 -8.45 12.05 13.14
C GLU A 51 -7.59 13.18 12.55
N ASP A 52 -6.97 13.99 13.43
CA ASP A 52 -6.07 15.09 13.06
C ASP A 52 -4.62 14.66 12.81
N ALA A 53 -4.35 13.35 12.76
CA ALA A 53 -3.01 12.83 12.51
C ALA A 53 -2.44 13.36 11.18
N ASP A 54 -1.20 13.84 11.21
CA ASP A 54 -0.53 14.27 9.99
C ASP A 54 -0.16 13.06 9.11
N VAL A 55 -0.91 12.90 8.02
CA VAL A 55 -0.74 11.82 7.04
C VAL A 55 -0.14 12.30 5.73
N SER A 56 0.34 13.55 5.66
CA SER A 56 0.87 14.14 4.42
C SER A 56 2.00 13.30 3.80
N ASP A 57 2.96 12.87 4.62
CA ASP A 57 4.04 11.97 4.21
C ASP A 57 3.53 10.63 3.65
N LEU A 58 2.47 10.07 4.26
CA LEU A 58 1.88 8.80 3.81
C LEU A 58 1.12 8.97 2.49
N GLN A 59 0.43 10.10 2.32
CA GLN A 59 -0.24 10.44 1.07
C GLN A 59 0.76 10.68 -0.07
N GLN A 60 1.89 11.34 0.23
CA GLN A 60 2.98 11.49 -0.74
C GLN A 60 3.56 10.13 -1.14
N LYS A 61 3.87 9.28 -0.16
CA LYS A 61 4.38 7.92 -0.43
C LYS A 61 3.40 7.08 -1.23
N LYS A 62 2.09 7.19 -0.95
CA LYS A 62 1.04 6.57 -1.77
C LYS A 62 1.17 6.98 -3.22
N GLN A 63 1.23 8.29 -3.49
CA GLN A 63 1.34 8.81 -4.84
C GLN A 63 2.62 8.34 -5.54
N GLU A 64 3.75 8.37 -4.84
CA GLU A 64 5.05 7.92 -5.37
C GLU A 64 5.04 6.42 -5.68
N GLY A 65 4.51 5.60 -4.78
CA GLY A 65 4.34 4.16 -4.98
C GLY A 65 3.47 3.85 -6.19
N MET A 66 2.31 4.52 -6.33
CA MET A 66 1.42 4.38 -7.49
C MET A 66 2.07 4.82 -8.81
N ILE A 67 2.95 5.81 -8.79
CA ILE A 67 3.69 6.23 -9.99
C ILE A 67 4.76 5.20 -10.34
N ALA A 68 5.50 4.70 -9.34
CA ALA A 68 6.53 3.68 -9.53
C ALA A 68 5.93 2.39 -10.11
N ALA A 69 4.81 1.94 -9.53
CA ALA A 69 3.94 0.88 -10.01
C ALA A 69 3.63 0.99 -11.52
N GLN A 70 3.07 2.13 -11.91
CA GLN A 70 2.64 2.36 -13.29
C GLN A 70 3.82 2.41 -14.26
N LYS A 71 4.93 3.05 -13.86
CA LYS A 71 6.15 3.09 -14.67
C LYS A 71 6.68 1.70 -14.94
N GLN A 72 6.72 0.85 -13.91
CA GLN A 72 7.21 -0.51 -14.05
C GLN A 72 6.36 -1.35 -15.01
N ILE A 73 5.04 -1.26 -14.91
CA ILE A 73 4.12 -1.92 -15.85
C ILE A 73 4.38 -1.46 -17.29
N HIS A 74 4.53 -0.14 -17.48
CA HIS A 74 4.78 0.43 -18.78
C HIS A 74 6.16 0.03 -19.36
N ASP A 75 7.18 -0.09 -18.53
CA ASP A 75 8.52 -0.48 -18.96
C ASP A 75 8.57 -1.97 -19.32
N LEU A 76 7.93 -2.85 -18.54
CA LEU A 76 7.76 -4.27 -18.89
C LEU A 76 7.01 -4.44 -20.22
N ALA A 77 5.94 -3.68 -20.44
CA ALA A 77 5.18 -3.73 -21.69
C ALA A 77 5.95 -3.23 -22.92
N LYS A 78 7.11 -2.56 -22.75
CA LYS A 78 8.00 -2.16 -23.85
C LYS A 78 9.08 -3.18 -24.17
N GLU A 79 9.34 -4.11 -23.26
CA GLU A 79 10.33 -5.18 -23.44
C GLU A 79 9.74 -6.41 -24.15
N GLU A 80 8.40 -6.52 -24.25
CA GLU A 80 7.66 -7.49 -25.08
C GLU A 80 7.46 -7.05 -26.54
#